data_AF-A0AAV7JN78-F1
#
_entry.id   AF-A0AAV7JN78-F1
#
_cell.length_a   1.000
_cell.length_b   1.000
_cell.length_c   1.000
_cell.angle_alpha   90.00
_cell.angle_beta   90.00
_cell.angle_gamma   90.00
#
_symmetry.space_group_name_H-M   'P 1'
#
loop_
_entity.id
_entity.type
_entity.pdbx_description
1 polymer ?
#
loop_
_entity_poly.entity_id
_entity_poly.type
_entity_poly.pdbx_seq_one_letter_code
_entity_poly.pdbx_strand_id
1 'polypeptide(L)'
;MQEYEQVQPKKWYKKLLSFWLVTEFLTINKLAWPCAITAFGSQMLPVISLFFTGHIGEGGVYLDGAALALSFANISCKSIMIGLSSGMDTLCSQAYGAKNYPLVGLYFQRALLIGLVSCLPIIAVCLNAEPILIMIHQDPQVAAIAGKYLKILCISNPAVAIYFMARKYVQSQRVVYPCIILNVIGNLINVTSHYILIIQLKLGVEGAAISLVISYWSLAIIYMGYIRCSSLYKSSWQGLRMDALKGWLHYCKFGVPGLIMLCLDWWTFEIGFLIVGATSVDPKIQVGIFSVMLNVSGQLFTIPVGFGVAATVRVGNLLGANNPSLARKTSYLCLFIIFLIGMHFSVAVFLLRSNLAQLFTKDECIIAGASSGLYITAIYLNFDGLKLIGGAIIKGCGRQKIGSITNLIVYQLFAVPLSICLCVVAKMEAKGYWIGMASAIILQSLIFLLIVICTNWRKVADEAQENAGIKSIYREQHANHEYESLNLLTSRYKVDKRAKERKFSGSICKIIMIGLFVALFALGFGFSFKQYDNKAPARNVLIDHFNSSLNISRIVCQY
;
A
#
# COMPACT_ATOMS: atom_id res chain seq x y z
N MET A 1 45.25 11.71 21.45
CA MET A 1 46.61 11.80 20.89
C MET A 1 46.84 10.48 20.15
N GLN A 2 47.07 10.37 18.83
CA GLN A 2 47.54 11.30 17.79
C GLN A 2 46.80 11.02 16.46
N GLU A 3 46.65 12.10 15.68
CA GLU A 3 46.66 12.19 14.21
C GLU A 3 45.71 11.32 13.37
N TYR A 4 44.54 11.89 13.04
CA TYR A 4 43.92 11.71 11.72
C TYR A 4 44.15 13.00 10.94
N GLU A 5 45.22 13.02 10.14
CA GLU A 5 45.55 14.10 9.23
C GLU A 5 44.41 14.35 8.22
N GLN A 6 44.06 15.62 8.11
CA GLN A 6 43.08 16.15 7.18
C GLN A 6 43.62 16.09 5.75
N VAL A 7 43.27 15.04 5.00
CA VAL A 7 43.29 15.11 3.54
C VAL A 7 41.94 15.65 3.07
N GLN A 8 41.86 16.98 2.93
CA GLN A 8 40.75 17.67 2.25
C GLN A 8 40.91 17.52 0.72
N PRO A 9 40.04 16.78 0.00
CA PRO A 9 40.03 16.88 -1.45
C PRO A 9 39.31 18.17 -1.84
N LYS A 10 40.08 19.16 -2.32
CA LYS A 10 39.60 20.35 -3.03
C LYS A 10 38.82 19.90 -4.27
N LYS A 11 37.50 19.80 -4.15
CA LYS A 11 36.61 19.44 -5.26
C LYS A 11 35.52 20.48 -5.39
N TRP A 12 35.73 21.38 -6.35
CA TRP A 12 34.92 22.55 -6.72
C TRP A 12 33.43 22.24 -6.97
N TYR A 13 33.09 21.00 -7.34
CA TYR A 13 31.70 20.57 -7.52
C TYR A 13 30.87 20.51 -6.23
N LYS A 14 31.48 20.53 -5.03
CA LYS A 14 30.75 20.63 -3.74
C LYS A 14 29.96 21.95 -3.61
N LYS A 15 30.20 22.93 -4.48
CA LYS A 15 29.39 24.17 -4.58
C LYS A 15 28.12 24.02 -5.42
N LEU A 16 28.01 23.01 -6.31
CA LEU A 16 26.86 22.87 -7.21
C LEU A 16 25.69 22.08 -6.61
N LEU A 17 25.98 21.12 -5.73
CA LEU A 17 24.98 20.35 -4.96
C LEU A 17 25.45 20.29 -3.51
N SER A 18 24.62 20.75 -2.56
CA SER A 18 24.98 20.73 -1.14
C SER A 18 25.38 19.31 -0.70
N PHE A 19 26.46 19.18 0.08
CA PHE A 19 26.96 17.87 0.56
C PHE A 19 25.85 17.03 1.21
N TRP A 20 24.98 17.67 1.99
CA TRP A 20 23.80 17.07 2.59
C TRP A 20 22.89 16.38 1.56
N LEU A 21 22.57 17.07 0.46
CA LEU A 21 21.67 16.55 -0.57
C LEU A 21 22.21 15.27 -1.20
N VAL A 22 23.51 15.22 -1.50
CA VAL A 22 24.17 14.02 -2.04
C VAL A 22 24.12 12.88 -1.03
N THR A 23 24.44 13.15 0.24
CA THR A 23 24.43 12.10 1.28
C THR A 23 23.02 11.56 1.55
N GLU A 24 22.01 12.41 1.56
CA GLU A 24 20.62 12.00 1.79
C GLU A 24 20.08 11.26 0.58
N PHE A 25 20.37 11.71 -0.65
CA PHE A 25 20.03 11.01 -1.88
C PHE A 25 20.61 9.58 -1.89
N LEU A 26 21.89 9.42 -1.56
CA LEU A 26 22.53 8.10 -1.47
C LEU A 26 21.90 7.23 -0.38
N THR A 27 21.54 7.82 0.76
CA THR A 27 20.89 7.11 1.87
C THR A 27 19.51 6.59 1.47
N ILE A 28 18.70 7.41 0.79
CA ILE A 28 17.38 7.02 0.27
C ILE A 28 17.55 5.91 -0.77
N ASN A 29 18.46 6.05 -1.74
CA ASN A 29 18.65 5.07 -2.80
C ASN A 29 19.16 3.71 -2.30
N LYS A 30 20.02 3.70 -1.27
CA LYS A 30 20.45 2.48 -0.58
C LYS A 30 19.29 1.70 0.05
N LEU A 31 18.17 2.36 0.35
CA LEU A 31 16.95 1.72 0.84
C LEU A 31 15.97 1.41 -0.31
N ALA A 32 15.77 2.38 -1.21
CA ALA A 32 14.71 2.36 -2.22
C ALA A 32 14.87 1.25 -3.25
N TRP A 33 16.05 1.13 -3.87
CA TRP A 33 16.27 0.13 -4.93
C TRP A 33 16.18 -1.31 -4.41
N PRO A 34 16.81 -1.67 -3.27
CA PRO A 34 16.59 -2.99 -2.69
C PRO A 34 15.13 -3.28 -2.37
N CYS A 35 14.39 -2.29 -1.84
CA CYS A 35 12.97 -2.45 -1.56
C CYS A 35 12.13 -2.61 -2.83
N ALA A 36 12.47 -1.92 -3.92
CA ALA A 36 11.82 -2.04 -5.22
C ALA A 36 12.04 -3.44 -5.81
N ILE A 37 13.29 -3.93 -5.84
CA ILE A 37 13.63 -5.27 -6.32
C ILE A 37 12.91 -6.34 -5.48
N THR A 38 12.89 -6.16 -4.16
CA THR A 38 12.17 -7.06 -3.25
C THR A 38 10.66 -7.04 -3.51
N ALA A 39 10.07 -5.86 -3.78
CA ALA A 39 8.66 -5.74 -4.12
C ALA A 39 8.34 -6.42 -5.45
N PHE A 40 9.18 -6.23 -6.48
CA PHE A 40 9.06 -6.93 -7.76
C PHE A 40 9.12 -8.46 -7.57
N GLY A 41 10.12 -8.97 -6.84
CA GLY A 41 10.22 -10.40 -6.53
C GLY A 41 9.00 -10.96 -5.81
N SER A 42 8.35 -10.18 -4.94
CA SER A 42 7.10 -10.59 -4.29
C SER A 42 5.89 -10.63 -5.23
N GLN A 43 5.89 -9.84 -6.31
CA GLN A 43 4.85 -9.86 -7.33
C GLN A 43 5.02 -11.02 -8.32
N MET A 44 6.22 -11.59 -8.44
CA MET A 44 6.48 -12.72 -9.33
C MET A 44 5.84 -14.03 -8.86
N LEU A 45 5.61 -14.22 -7.55
CA LEU A 45 4.99 -15.46 -7.04
C LEU A 45 3.66 -15.81 -7.75
N PRO A 46 2.63 -14.94 -7.74
CA PRO A 46 1.37 -15.22 -8.43
C PRO A 46 1.53 -15.26 -9.96
N VAL A 47 2.42 -14.45 -10.54
CA VAL A 47 2.67 -14.43 -12.00
C VAL A 47 3.23 -15.77 -12.48
N ILE A 48 4.19 -16.34 -11.76
CA ILE A 48 4.74 -17.67 -12.05
C ILE A 48 3.63 -18.72 -11.96
N SER A 49 2.77 -18.63 -10.95
CA SER A 49 1.66 -19.57 -10.81
C SER A 49 0.72 -19.53 -12.01
N LEU A 50 0.33 -18.33 -12.46
CA LEU A 50 -0.48 -18.13 -13.67
C LEU A 50 0.20 -18.68 -14.92
N PHE A 51 1.51 -18.46 -15.05
CA PHE A 51 2.28 -19.00 -16.18
C PHE A 51 2.14 -20.52 -16.26
N PHE A 52 2.33 -21.25 -15.16
CA PHE A 52 2.18 -22.71 -15.20
C PHE A 52 0.73 -23.14 -15.38
N THR A 53 -0.25 -22.49 -14.76
CA THR A 53 -1.66 -22.84 -14.93
C THR A 53 -2.17 -22.60 -16.35
N GLY A 54 -1.58 -21.64 -17.07
CA GLY A 54 -1.86 -21.39 -18.48
C GLY A 54 -1.52 -22.54 -19.42
N HIS A 55 -0.71 -23.50 -18.96
CA HIS A 55 -0.31 -24.69 -19.73
C HIS A 55 -1.07 -25.95 -19.30
N ILE A 56 -2.08 -25.81 -18.43
CA ILE A 56 -2.90 -26.94 -17.97
C ILE A 56 -4.13 -27.04 -18.85
N GLY A 57 -4.28 -28.18 -19.54
CA GLY A 57 -5.46 -28.49 -20.37
C GLY A 57 -5.61 -27.61 -21.62
N GLU A 58 -6.68 -27.86 -22.37
CA GLU A 58 -7.07 -27.05 -23.54
C GLU A 58 -8.18 -26.06 -23.16
N GLY A 59 -8.19 -24.87 -23.76
CA GLY A 59 -9.31 -23.92 -23.65
C GLY A 59 -9.23 -22.85 -22.55
N GLY A 60 -8.12 -22.71 -21.82
CA GLY A 60 -7.86 -21.55 -20.96
C GLY A 60 -8.66 -21.46 -19.64
N VAL A 61 -9.69 -22.28 -19.46
CA VAL A 61 -10.59 -22.25 -18.29
C VAL A 61 -9.84 -22.39 -16.95
N TYR A 62 -8.77 -23.19 -16.91
CA TYR A 62 -7.93 -23.34 -15.71
C TYR A 62 -7.11 -22.08 -15.39
N LEU A 63 -6.65 -21.36 -16.40
CA LEU A 63 -5.98 -20.07 -16.24
C LEU A 63 -6.95 -19.03 -15.71
N ASP A 64 -8.16 -18.98 -16.27
CA ASP A 64 -9.21 -18.04 -15.85
C ASP A 64 -9.61 -18.30 -14.39
N GLY A 65 -9.80 -19.57 -14.00
CA GLY A 65 -10.09 -19.96 -12.62
C GLY A 65 -8.96 -19.63 -11.65
N ALA A 66 -7.70 -19.85 -12.04
CA ALA A 66 -6.54 -19.49 -11.22
C ALA A 66 -6.35 -17.96 -11.11
N ALA A 67 -6.56 -17.21 -12.19
CA ALA A 67 -6.52 -15.76 -12.19
C ALA A 67 -7.61 -15.15 -11.29
N LEU A 68 -8.83 -15.66 -11.39
CA LEU A 68 -9.93 -15.27 -10.52
C LEU A 68 -9.63 -15.58 -9.05
N ALA A 69 -9.11 -16.77 -8.75
CA ALA A 69 -8.67 -17.14 -7.40
C ALA A 69 -7.59 -16.20 -6.85
N LEU A 70 -6.57 -15.89 -7.65
CA LEU A 70 -5.48 -15.03 -7.23
C LEU A 70 -5.91 -13.58 -7.05
N SER A 71 -6.79 -13.04 -7.91
CA SER A 71 -7.43 -11.73 -7.71
C SER A 71 -8.26 -11.71 -6.42
N PHE A 72 -9.10 -12.73 -6.20
CA PHE A 72 -9.87 -12.86 -4.97
C PHE A 72 -8.97 -12.93 -3.72
N ALA A 73 -7.89 -13.70 -3.75
CA ALA A 73 -6.90 -13.77 -2.67
C ALA A 73 -6.13 -12.44 -2.49
N ASN A 74 -5.89 -11.71 -3.58
CA ASN A 74 -5.25 -10.40 -3.53
C ASN A 74 -6.11 -9.38 -2.73
N ILE A 75 -7.42 -9.39 -2.98
CA ILE A 75 -8.42 -8.52 -2.32
C ILE A 75 -8.67 -8.95 -0.87
N SER A 76 -8.91 -10.24 -0.64
CA SER A 76 -9.40 -10.76 0.64
C SER A 76 -8.28 -11.07 1.63
N CYS A 77 -7.07 -11.38 1.17
CA CYS A 77 -5.96 -11.80 2.03
C CYS A 77 -4.76 -10.84 1.93
N LYS A 78 -4.13 -10.77 0.77
CA LYS A 78 -2.82 -10.13 0.61
C LYS A 78 -2.87 -8.63 0.92
N SER A 79 -3.85 -7.90 0.39
CA SER A 79 -4.03 -6.47 0.68
C SER A 79 -4.27 -6.24 2.18
N ILE A 80 -5.02 -7.11 2.84
CA ILE A 80 -5.30 -7.00 4.28
C ILE A 80 -4.02 -7.19 5.10
N MET A 81 -3.24 -8.23 4.80
CA MET A 81 -1.97 -8.49 5.51
C MET A 81 -0.96 -7.36 5.31
N ILE A 82 -0.75 -6.90 4.07
CA ILE A 82 0.15 -5.78 3.78
C ILE A 82 -0.37 -4.50 4.44
N GLY A 83 -1.67 -4.24 4.36
CA GLY A 83 -2.34 -3.11 4.97
C GLY A 83 -2.13 -3.06 6.49
N LEU A 84 -2.41 -4.15 7.20
CA LEU A 84 -2.17 -4.26 8.64
C LEU A 84 -0.68 -4.12 9.01
N SER A 85 0.23 -4.62 8.17
CA SER A 85 1.68 -4.49 8.39
C SER A 85 2.18 -3.04 8.33
N SER A 86 1.41 -2.12 7.74
CA SER A 86 1.78 -0.70 7.66
C SER A 86 1.82 0.00 9.03
N GLY A 87 1.22 -0.57 10.07
CA GLY A 87 1.41 -0.11 11.45
C GLY A 87 2.88 -0.23 11.89
N MET A 88 3.58 -1.28 11.45
CA MET A 88 5.01 -1.47 11.69
C MET A 88 5.85 -0.42 10.95
N ASP A 89 5.45 -0.01 9.75
CA ASP A 89 6.17 1.01 9.00
C ASP A 89 6.36 2.30 9.82
N THR A 90 5.38 2.66 10.64
CA THR A 90 5.45 3.80 11.57
C THR A 90 6.13 3.42 12.88
N LEU A 91 5.56 2.45 13.60
CA LEU A 91 5.91 2.21 15.00
C LEU A 91 7.33 1.66 15.13
N CYS A 92 7.72 0.73 14.26
CA CYS A 92 9.07 0.16 14.28
C CYS A 92 10.12 1.16 13.81
N SER A 93 9.84 1.97 12.78
CA SER A 93 10.78 2.99 12.31
C SER A 93 10.96 4.13 13.34
N GLN A 94 9.90 4.58 14.00
CA GLN A 94 10.01 5.60 15.05
C GLN A 94 10.76 5.05 16.28
N ALA A 95 10.45 3.84 16.73
CA ALA A 95 11.16 3.19 17.84
C ALA A 95 12.65 2.97 17.52
N TYR A 96 12.95 2.50 16.30
CA TYR A 96 14.34 2.32 15.84
C TYR A 96 15.09 3.65 15.74
N GLY A 97 14.44 4.70 15.22
CA GLY A 97 14.97 6.06 15.17
C GLY A 97 15.31 6.63 16.54
N ALA A 98 14.47 6.34 17.55
CA ALA A 98 14.68 6.72 18.94
C ALA A 98 15.70 5.85 19.68
N LYS A 99 16.29 4.85 19.00
CA LYS A 99 17.19 3.83 19.58
C LYS A 99 16.52 2.95 20.66
N ASN A 100 15.19 2.93 20.73
CA ASN A 100 14.45 2.00 21.58
C ASN A 100 14.25 0.66 20.85
N TYR A 101 15.35 -0.06 20.65
CA TYR A 101 15.36 -1.30 19.86
C TYR A 101 14.44 -2.40 20.42
N PRO A 102 14.36 -2.65 21.76
CA PRO A 102 13.47 -3.68 22.29
C PRO A 102 11.99 -3.44 21.94
N LEU A 103 11.58 -2.18 21.82
CA LEU A 103 10.22 -1.82 21.44
C LEU A 103 9.90 -2.21 19.99
N VAL A 104 10.90 -2.25 19.11
CA VAL A 104 10.75 -2.73 17.72
C VAL A 104 10.29 -4.20 17.70
N GLY A 105 10.93 -5.08 18.49
CA GLY A 105 10.54 -6.48 18.61
C GLY A 105 9.18 -6.67 19.27
N LEU A 106 8.82 -5.81 20.23
CA LEU A 106 7.50 -5.82 20.84
C LEU A 106 6.40 -5.46 19.83
N TYR A 107 6.62 -4.43 19.00
CA TYR A 107 5.69 -4.09 17.93
C TYR A 107 5.58 -5.17 16.87
N PHE A 108 6.69 -5.83 16.52
CA PHE A 108 6.68 -6.98 15.62
C PHE A 108 5.82 -8.13 16.16
N GLN A 109 5.98 -8.51 17.44
CA GLN A 109 5.17 -9.56 18.05
C GLN A 109 3.67 -9.19 18.06
N ARG A 110 3.33 -7.95 18.42
CA ARG A 110 1.94 -7.45 18.38
C ARG A 110 1.35 -7.53 16.98
N ALA A 111 2.09 -7.02 15.99
CA ALA A 111 1.67 -7.03 14.59
C ALA A 111 1.46 -8.46 14.08
N LEU A 112 2.34 -9.39 14.46
CA LEU A 112 2.24 -10.80 14.12
C LEU A 112 0.99 -11.44 14.70
N LEU A 113 0.72 -11.24 15.99
CA LEU A 113 -0.47 -11.79 16.66
C LEU A 113 -1.76 -11.24 16.05
N ILE A 114 -1.83 -9.93 15.80
CA ILE A 114 -2.98 -9.29 15.14
C ILE A 114 -3.15 -9.84 13.71
N GLY A 115 -2.05 -10.01 12.97
CA GLY A 115 -2.05 -10.61 11.64
C GLY A 115 -2.61 -12.04 11.66
N LEU A 116 -2.13 -12.89 12.58
CA LEU A 116 -2.59 -14.27 12.72
C LEU A 116 -4.08 -14.36 13.10
N VAL A 117 -4.56 -13.50 14.01
CA VAL A 117 -5.99 -13.44 14.35
C VAL A 117 -6.81 -13.00 13.14
N SER A 118 -6.32 -12.03 12.35
CA SER A 118 -7.01 -11.59 11.14
C SER A 118 -7.06 -12.66 10.04
N CYS A 119 -6.24 -13.72 10.11
CA CYS A 119 -6.37 -14.86 9.19
C CYS A 119 -7.67 -15.63 9.38
N LEU A 120 -8.27 -15.65 10.58
CA LEU A 120 -9.50 -16.40 10.87
C LEU A 120 -10.69 -15.99 9.97
N PRO A 121 -11.09 -14.69 9.92
CA PRO A 121 -12.17 -14.27 9.01
C PRO A 121 -11.78 -14.42 7.53
N ILE A 122 -10.50 -14.25 7.19
CA ILE A 122 -10.03 -14.40 5.80
C ILE A 122 -10.18 -15.85 5.34
N ILE A 123 -9.77 -16.82 6.16
CA ILE A 123 -9.93 -18.25 5.88
C ILE A 123 -11.41 -18.58 5.69
N ALA A 124 -12.30 -18.08 6.56
CA ALA A 124 -13.73 -18.30 6.43
C ALA A 124 -14.28 -17.80 5.08
N VAL A 125 -13.83 -16.64 4.61
CA VAL A 125 -14.19 -16.11 3.28
C VAL A 125 -13.62 -16.98 2.15
N CYS A 126 -12.35 -17.40 2.23
CA CYS A 126 -11.75 -18.26 1.21
C CYS A 126 -12.41 -19.63 1.09
N LEU A 127 -12.81 -20.25 2.21
CA LEU A 127 -13.51 -21.55 2.21
C LEU A 127 -14.88 -21.47 1.52
N ASN A 128 -15.51 -20.30 1.57
CA ASN A 128 -16.80 -20.01 0.93
C ASN A 128 -16.65 -19.25 -0.40
N ALA A 129 -15.46 -19.22 -1.01
CA ALA A 129 -15.23 -18.41 -2.21
C ALA A 129 -16.07 -18.86 -3.41
N GLU A 130 -16.24 -20.16 -3.63
CA GLU A 130 -17.06 -20.70 -4.74
C GLU A 130 -18.51 -20.18 -4.75
N PRO A 131 -19.31 -20.34 -3.67
CA PRO A 131 -20.67 -19.79 -3.65
C PRO A 131 -20.69 -18.25 -3.71
N ILE A 132 -19.68 -17.57 -3.15
CA ILE A 132 -19.55 -16.10 -3.26
C ILE A 132 -19.34 -15.69 -4.72
N LEU A 133 -18.47 -16.39 -5.46
CA LEU A 133 -18.18 -16.12 -6.87
C LEU A 133 -19.40 -16.38 -7.76
N ILE A 134 -20.16 -17.45 -7.49
CA ILE A 134 -21.42 -17.73 -8.17
C ILE A 134 -22.46 -16.63 -7.87
N MET A 135 -22.54 -16.16 -6.62
CA MET A 135 -23.47 -15.08 -6.23
C MET A 135 -23.19 -13.75 -6.95
N ILE A 136 -21.91 -13.45 -7.26
CA ILE A 136 -21.54 -12.29 -8.09
C ILE A 136 -21.57 -12.59 -9.59
N HIS A 137 -22.27 -13.64 -10.01
CA HIS A 137 -22.53 -14.03 -11.40
C HIS A 137 -21.27 -14.40 -12.21
N GLN A 138 -20.25 -14.98 -11.56
CA GLN A 138 -19.15 -15.62 -12.31
C GLN A 138 -19.63 -16.92 -12.96
N ASP A 139 -18.96 -17.31 -14.05
CA ASP A 139 -19.21 -18.60 -14.69
C ASP A 139 -19.05 -19.75 -13.67
N PRO A 140 -20.01 -20.68 -13.55
CA PRO A 140 -19.96 -21.74 -12.55
C PRO A 140 -18.72 -22.65 -12.66
N GLN A 141 -18.21 -22.92 -13.86
CA GLN A 141 -17.03 -23.76 -14.04
C GLN A 141 -15.77 -23.04 -13.57
N VAL A 142 -15.61 -21.77 -13.95
CA VAL A 142 -14.51 -20.91 -13.49
C VAL A 142 -14.55 -20.71 -11.98
N ALA A 143 -15.75 -20.50 -11.41
CA ALA A 143 -15.97 -20.33 -9.97
C ALA A 143 -15.62 -21.59 -9.17
N ALA A 144 -15.95 -22.78 -9.67
CA ALA A 144 -15.60 -24.05 -9.03
C ALA A 144 -14.07 -24.27 -8.99
N ILE A 145 -13.37 -23.97 -10.09
CA ILE A 145 -11.89 -24.05 -10.15
C ILE A 145 -11.27 -23.04 -9.17
N ALA A 146 -11.75 -21.79 -9.19
CA ALA A 146 -11.25 -20.74 -8.32
C ALA A 146 -11.49 -21.08 -6.83
N GLY A 147 -12.66 -21.62 -6.51
CA GLY A 147 -13.01 -22.09 -5.18
C GLY A 147 -12.11 -23.21 -4.68
N LYS A 148 -11.84 -24.21 -5.53
CA LYS A 148 -10.90 -25.30 -5.23
C LYS A 148 -9.49 -24.78 -4.97
N TYR A 149 -9.02 -23.84 -5.80
CA TYR A 149 -7.74 -23.15 -5.64
C TYR A 149 -7.66 -22.44 -4.28
N LEU A 150 -8.67 -21.64 -3.94
CA LEU A 150 -8.71 -20.82 -2.73
C LEU A 150 -8.80 -21.64 -1.45
N LYS A 151 -9.55 -22.75 -1.46
CA LYS A 151 -9.63 -23.71 -0.34
C LYS A 151 -8.25 -24.27 0.02
N ILE A 152 -7.36 -24.46 -0.96
CA ILE A 152 -5.99 -24.90 -0.71
C ILE A 152 -5.10 -23.70 -0.33
N LEU A 153 -5.18 -22.61 -1.09
CA LEU A 153 -4.33 -21.44 -0.89
C LEU A 153 -4.50 -20.83 0.50
N CYS A 154 -5.68 -20.91 1.12
CA CYS A 154 -5.93 -20.33 2.45
C CYS A 154 -5.05 -20.94 3.56
N ILE A 155 -4.49 -22.15 3.36
CA ILE A 155 -3.50 -22.77 4.25
C ILE A 155 -2.23 -21.90 4.35
N SER A 156 -1.95 -21.09 3.34
CA SER A 156 -0.81 -20.16 3.33
C SER A 156 -1.05 -18.86 4.11
N ASN A 157 -2.30 -18.54 4.51
CA ASN A 157 -2.62 -17.24 5.12
C ASN A 157 -1.76 -16.92 6.37
N PRO A 158 -1.55 -17.85 7.32
CA PRO A 158 -0.65 -17.61 8.45
C PRO A 158 0.80 -17.37 8.01
N ALA A 159 1.28 -18.08 6.99
CA ALA A 159 2.62 -17.89 6.43
C ALA A 159 2.78 -16.52 5.78
N VAL A 160 1.74 -16.05 5.06
CA VAL A 160 1.70 -14.71 4.46
C VAL A 160 1.81 -13.64 5.56
N ALA A 161 1.08 -13.80 6.67
CA ALA A 161 1.19 -12.90 7.82
C ALA A 161 2.61 -12.89 8.40
N ILE A 162 3.19 -14.06 8.69
CA ILE A 162 4.57 -14.18 9.19
C ILE A 162 5.57 -13.52 8.24
N TYR A 163 5.48 -13.85 6.94
CA TYR A 163 6.37 -13.32 5.90
C TYR A 163 6.34 -11.79 5.85
N PHE A 164 5.16 -11.17 5.73
CA PHE A 164 5.07 -9.72 5.60
C PHE A 164 5.51 -9.00 6.88
N MET A 165 5.13 -9.50 8.05
CA MET A 165 5.53 -8.88 9.33
C MET A 165 7.04 -9.01 9.56
N ALA A 166 7.63 -10.18 9.28
CA ALA A 166 9.06 -10.40 9.40
C ALA A 166 9.86 -9.52 8.43
N ARG A 167 9.38 -9.39 7.18
CA ARG A 167 9.97 -8.46 6.20
C ARG A 167 9.94 -7.02 6.69
N LYS A 168 8.81 -6.54 7.22
CA LYS A 168 8.69 -5.18 7.76
C LYS A 168 9.61 -4.95 8.96
N TYR A 169 9.74 -5.93 9.83
CA TYR A 169 10.68 -5.88 10.96
C TYR A 169 12.12 -5.68 10.49
N VAL A 170 12.57 -6.43 9.48
CA VAL A 170 13.92 -6.29 8.92
C VAL A 170 14.11 -4.94 8.21
N GLN A 171 13.14 -4.52 7.37
CA GLN A 171 13.20 -3.26 6.62
C GLN A 171 13.18 -2.01 7.51
N SER A 172 12.40 -2.03 8.60
CA SER A 172 12.30 -0.89 9.53
C SER A 172 13.65 -0.52 10.19
N GLN A 173 14.54 -1.51 10.31
CA GLN A 173 15.89 -1.38 10.87
C GLN A 173 16.94 -1.01 9.82
N ARG A 174 16.52 -0.58 8.62
CA ARG A 174 17.38 -0.22 7.47
C ARG A 174 18.17 -1.38 6.87
N VAL A 175 17.81 -2.62 7.21
CA VAL A 175 18.40 -3.83 6.62
C VAL A 175 17.51 -4.25 5.46
N VAL A 176 17.97 -4.08 4.22
CA VAL A 176 17.13 -4.28 3.02
C VAL A 176 17.75 -5.20 1.96
N TYR A 177 19.07 -5.27 1.87
CA TYR A 177 19.77 -6.13 0.90
C TYR A 177 19.46 -7.64 1.08
N PRO A 178 19.42 -8.19 2.31
CA PRO A 178 19.05 -9.58 2.51
C PRO A 178 17.67 -9.89 1.95
N CYS A 179 16.70 -8.97 2.03
CA CYS A 179 15.35 -9.17 1.53
C CYS A 179 15.31 -9.53 0.03
N ILE A 180 16.27 -9.03 -0.76
CA ILE A 180 16.42 -9.38 -2.18
C ILE A 180 16.75 -10.87 -2.29
N ILE A 181 17.82 -11.30 -1.63
CA ILE A 181 18.33 -12.68 -1.69
C ILE A 181 17.26 -13.65 -1.20
N LEU A 182 16.59 -13.35 -0.08
CA LEU A 182 15.52 -14.19 0.46
C LEU A 182 14.32 -14.29 -0.50
N ASN A 183 13.97 -13.21 -1.23
CA ASN A 183 12.92 -13.28 -2.27
C ASN A 183 13.36 -14.06 -3.50
N VAL A 184 14.63 -13.98 -3.91
CA VAL A 184 15.17 -14.79 -5.02
C VAL A 184 15.08 -16.26 -4.66
N ILE A 185 15.54 -16.66 -3.47
CA ILE A 185 15.43 -18.06 -2.99
C ILE A 185 13.97 -18.50 -2.96
N GLY A 186 13.06 -17.67 -2.42
CA GLY A 186 11.63 -17.99 -2.40
C GLY A 186 11.03 -18.17 -3.80
N ASN A 187 11.44 -17.37 -4.79
CA ASN A 187 10.98 -17.53 -6.18
C ASN A 187 11.58 -18.77 -6.85
N LEU A 188 12.83 -19.15 -6.55
CA LEU A 188 13.40 -20.41 -7.04
C LEU A 188 12.63 -21.62 -6.51
N ILE A 189 12.29 -21.61 -5.22
CA ILE A 189 11.42 -22.62 -4.62
C ILE A 189 10.05 -22.61 -5.30
N ASN A 190 9.51 -21.44 -5.59
CA ASN A 190 8.23 -21.29 -6.28
C ASN A 190 8.23 -21.92 -7.67
N VAL A 191 9.21 -21.59 -8.52
CA VAL A 191 9.34 -22.20 -9.86
C VAL A 191 9.54 -23.70 -9.77
N THR A 192 10.41 -24.15 -8.87
CA THR A 192 10.71 -25.59 -8.70
C THR A 192 9.48 -26.36 -8.24
N SER A 193 8.72 -25.82 -7.28
CA SER A 193 7.50 -26.44 -6.76
C SER A 193 6.43 -26.54 -7.85
N HIS A 194 6.22 -25.48 -8.64
CA HIS A 194 5.29 -25.50 -9.77
C HIS A 194 5.70 -26.52 -10.82
N TYR A 195 6.99 -26.56 -11.19
CA TYR A 195 7.51 -27.55 -12.14
C TYR A 195 7.23 -28.99 -11.66
N ILE A 196 7.57 -29.31 -10.41
CA ILE A 196 7.36 -30.66 -9.86
C ILE A 196 5.86 -31.00 -9.77
N LEU A 197 5.05 -30.12 -9.18
CA LEU A 197 3.65 -30.44 -8.87
C LEU A 197 2.76 -30.45 -10.11
N ILE A 198 3.03 -29.59 -11.10
CA ILE A 198 2.20 -29.46 -12.30
C ILE A 198 2.73 -30.33 -13.44
N ILE A 199 4.04 -30.31 -13.72
CA ILE A 199 4.59 -31.03 -14.88
C ILE A 199 4.89 -32.49 -14.53
N GLN A 200 5.60 -32.74 -13.42
CA GLN A 200 6.02 -34.10 -13.07
C GLN A 200 4.89 -34.91 -12.43
N LEU A 201 4.20 -34.33 -11.45
CA LEU A 201 3.14 -35.01 -10.68
C LEU A 201 1.74 -34.81 -11.26
N LYS A 202 1.58 -33.93 -12.26
CA LYS A 202 0.31 -33.70 -12.99
C LYS A 202 -0.89 -33.42 -12.08
N LEU A 203 -0.69 -32.71 -10.97
CA LEU A 203 -1.75 -32.37 -10.00
C LEU A 203 -2.67 -31.23 -10.46
N GLY A 204 -2.55 -30.79 -11.72
CA GLY A 204 -3.39 -29.74 -12.29
C GLY A 204 -3.38 -28.45 -11.46
N VAL A 205 -4.55 -27.83 -11.33
CA VAL A 205 -4.74 -26.55 -10.63
C VAL A 205 -4.49 -26.66 -9.11
N GLU A 206 -4.72 -27.83 -8.51
CA GLU A 206 -4.37 -28.07 -7.10
C GLU A 206 -2.86 -27.98 -6.90
N GLY A 207 -2.08 -28.53 -7.85
CA GLY A 207 -0.63 -28.42 -7.86
C GLY A 207 -0.14 -26.97 -7.85
N ALA A 208 -0.80 -26.07 -8.59
CA ALA A 208 -0.50 -24.64 -8.58
C ALA A 208 -0.79 -23.98 -7.23
N ALA A 209 -1.93 -24.27 -6.63
CA ALA A 209 -2.29 -23.75 -5.31
C ALA A 209 -1.33 -24.26 -4.21
N ILE A 210 -1.01 -25.55 -4.20
CA ILE A 210 -0.05 -26.18 -3.27
C ILE A 210 1.34 -25.56 -3.43
N SER A 211 1.77 -25.29 -4.67
CA SER A 211 3.07 -24.66 -4.94
C SER A 211 3.19 -23.27 -4.30
N LEU A 212 2.12 -22.46 -4.33
CA LEU A 212 2.09 -21.18 -3.63
C LEU A 212 2.08 -21.35 -2.10
N VAL A 213 1.37 -22.35 -1.58
CA VAL A 213 1.40 -22.67 -0.14
C VAL A 213 2.82 -22.97 0.32
N ILE A 214 3.53 -23.86 -0.39
CA ILE A 214 4.94 -24.19 -0.13
C ILE A 214 5.80 -22.93 -0.18
N SER A 215 5.60 -22.08 -1.19
CA SER A 215 6.40 -20.87 -1.40
C SER A 215 6.24 -19.85 -0.28
N TYR A 216 5.01 -19.59 0.17
CA TYR A 216 4.77 -18.65 1.28
C TYR A 216 5.29 -19.19 2.62
N TRP A 217 5.12 -20.48 2.90
CA TRP A 217 5.71 -21.11 4.09
C TRP A 217 7.24 -21.08 4.06
N SER A 218 7.83 -21.36 2.89
CA SER A 218 9.28 -21.26 2.71
C SER A 218 9.78 -19.85 2.96
N LEU A 219 9.12 -18.83 2.39
CA LEU A 219 9.45 -17.42 2.65
C LEU A 219 9.33 -17.05 4.13
N ALA A 220 8.25 -17.49 4.80
CA ALA A 220 8.07 -17.26 6.23
C ALA A 220 9.23 -17.86 7.05
N ILE A 221 9.58 -19.12 6.80
CA ILE A 221 10.67 -19.83 7.47
C ILE A 221 12.01 -19.16 7.20
N ILE A 222 12.31 -18.84 5.93
CA ILE A 222 13.58 -18.23 5.52
C ILE A 222 13.76 -16.84 6.17
N TYR A 223 12.71 -16.01 6.22
CA TYR A 223 12.79 -14.70 6.88
C TYR A 223 12.99 -14.82 8.39
N MET A 224 12.27 -15.73 9.06
CA MET A 224 12.44 -15.97 10.49
C MET A 224 13.81 -16.55 10.82
N GLY A 225 14.30 -17.49 10.00
CA GLY A 225 15.64 -18.05 10.07
C GLY A 225 16.71 -16.97 9.90
N TYR A 226 16.56 -16.08 8.91
CA TYR A 226 17.46 -14.94 8.71
C TYR A 226 17.53 -14.04 9.96
N ILE A 227 16.39 -13.65 10.53
CA ILE A 227 16.34 -12.83 11.76
C ILE A 227 17.15 -13.47 12.89
N ARG A 228 17.09 -14.81 13.02
CA ARG A 228 17.79 -15.57 14.05
C ARG A 228 19.29 -15.73 13.76
N CYS A 229 19.67 -16.04 12.52
CA CYS A 229 21.05 -16.29 12.10
C CYS A 229 21.87 -14.99 12.00
N SER A 230 21.28 -13.90 11.51
CA SER A 230 21.96 -12.62 11.36
C SER A 230 22.16 -11.87 12.69
N SER A 231 21.75 -12.45 13.82
CA SER A 231 21.76 -11.84 15.15
C SER A 231 21.01 -10.50 15.26
N LEU A 232 20.15 -10.16 14.27
CA LEU A 232 19.38 -8.90 14.26
C LEU A 232 18.45 -8.81 15.48
N TYR A 233 17.94 -9.96 15.91
CA TYR A 233 17.09 -10.09 17.08
C TYR A 233 17.80 -9.69 18.39
N LYS A 234 19.13 -9.79 18.49
CA LYS A 234 19.85 -9.62 19.79
C LYS A 234 19.64 -8.23 20.40
N SER A 235 19.61 -7.18 19.56
CA SER A 235 19.43 -5.81 20.03
C SER A 235 17.95 -5.41 20.13
N SER A 236 17.08 -6.02 19.33
CA SER A 236 15.72 -5.51 19.11
C SER A 236 14.60 -6.46 19.51
N TRP A 237 14.89 -7.73 19.78
CA TRP A 237 13.90 -8.74 20.15
C TRP A 237 14.43 -9.65 21.28
N GLN A 238 13.98 -9.34 22.50
CA GLN A 238 14.36 -10.01 23.75
C GLN A 238 13.56 -11.31 24.03
N GLY A 239 13.11 -12.01 22.99
CA GLY A 239 12.24 -13.19 23.11
C GLY A 239 10.75 -12.86 23.18
N LEU A 240 9.92 -13.89 23.40
CA LEU A 240 8.46 -13.75 23.49
C LEU A 240 8.07 -13.02 24.78
N ARG A 241 7.31 -11.94 24.65
CA ARG A 241 6.86 -11.14 25.80
C ARG A 241 5.35 -11.20 25.91
N MET A 242 4.85 -11.44 27.13
CA MET A 242 3.40 -11.35 27.41
C MET A 242 2.84 -9.94 27.17
N ASP A 243 3.68 -8.93 27.20
CA ASP A 243 3.32 -7.55 26.83
C ASP A 243 2.87 -7.41 25.37
N ALA A 244 3.18 -8.39 24.51
CA ALA A 244 2.68 -8.45 23.14
C ALA A 244 1.17 -8.75 23.06
N LEU A 245 0.58 -9.33 24.12
CA LEU A 245 -0.87 -9.51 24.25
C LEU A 245 -1.58 -8.22 24.67
N LYS A 246 -0.83 -7.22 25.17
CA LYS A 246 -1.35 -5.91 25.58
C LYS A 246 -1.13 -4.87 24.48
N GLY A 247 -1.94 -3.80 24.48
CA GLY A 247 -1.71 -2.63 23.61
C GLY A 247 -2.12 -2.81 22.14
N TRP A 248 -2.98 -3.79 21.83
CA TRP A 248 -3.47 -4.01 20.47
C TRP A 248 -4.21 -2.80 19.90
N LEU A 249 -5.00 -2.11 20.73
CA LEU A 249 -5.69 -0.87 20.34
C LEU A 249 -4.70 0.22 19.88
N HIS A 250 -3.55 0.34 20.54
CA HIS A 250 -2.52 1.29 20.14
C HIS A 250 -1.95 0.92 18.76
N TYR A 251 -1.67 -0.36 18.50
CA TYR A 251 -1.23 -0.80 17.17
C TYR A 251 -2.33 -0.55 16.11
N CYS A 252 -3.57 -0.96 16.39
CA CYS A 252 -4.70 -0.82 15.48
C CYS A 252 -5.00 0.64 15.11
N LYS A 253 -4.68 1.61 15.99
CA LYS A 253 -4.76 3.05 15.68
C LYS A 253 -3.92 3.46 14.45
N PHE A 254 -2.89 2.69 14.10
CA PHE A 254 -2.05 2.89 12.92
C PHE A 254 -2.31 1.81 11.85
N GLY A 255 -2.41 0.55 12.26
CA GLY A 255 -2.61 -0.60 11.38
C GLY A 255 -3.95 -0.58 10.64
N VAL A 256 -5.05 -0.25 11.30
CA VAL A 256 -6.39 -0.24 10.66
C VAL A 256 -6.54 0.92 9.67
N PRO A 257 -6.15 2.17 9.97
CA PRO A 257 -6.14 3.20 8.95
C PRO A 257 -5.21 2.89 7.78
N GLY A 258 -4.03 2.32 8.04
CA GLY A 258 -3.12 1.91 6.97
C GLY A 258 -3.66 0.76 6.11
N LEU A 259 -4.41 -0.17 6.73
CA LEU A 259 -5.22 -1.18 6.05
C LEU A 259 -6.24 -0.55 5.13
N ILE A 260 -7.09 0.35 5.65
CA ILE A 260 -8.11 1.05 4.85
C ILE A 260 -7.47 1.82 3.69
N MET A 261 -6.36 2.50 3.95
CA MET A 261 -5.65 3.27 2.93
C MET A 261 -5.14 2.38 1.78
N LEU A 262 -4.64 1.18 2.07
CA LEU A 262 -4.14 0.27 1.04
C LEU A 262 -5.28 -0.50 0.34
N CYS A 263 -6.22 -1.05 1.11
CA CYS A 263 -7.33 -1.82 0.56
C CYS A 263 -8.20 -0.98 -0.35
N LEU A 264 -8.58 0.26 0.03
CA LEU A 264 -9.41 1.09 -0.83
C LEU A 264 -8.72 1.48 -2.14
N ASP A 265 -7.39 1.61 -2.14
CA ASP A 265 -6.62 1.88 -3.37
C ASP A 265 -6.70 0.66 -4.30
N TRP A 266 -6.43 -0.54 -3.77
CA TRP A 266 -6.39 -1.77 -4.57
C TRP A 266 -7.76 -2.28 -4.98
N TRP A 267 -8.72 -2.27 -4.07
CA TRP A 267 -10.07 -2.76 -4.31
C TRP A 267 -10.79 -1.94 -5.37
N THR A 268 -10.53 -0.63 -5.48
CA THR A 268 -11.13 0.16 -6.55
C THR A 268 -10.69 -0.35 -7.92
N PHE A 269 -9.41 -0.68 -8.14
CA PHE A 269 -8.99 -1.27 -9.42
C PHE A 269 -9.70 -2.60 -9.73
N GLU A 270 -9.91 -3.44 -8.72
CA GLU A 270 -10.56 -4.74 -8.88
C GLU A 270 -12.08 -4.60 -9.14
N ILE A 271 -12.75 -3.66 -8.46
CA ILE A 271 -14.14 -3.29 -8.76
C ILE A 271 -14.28 -2.78 -10.20
N GLY A 272 -13.22 -2.18 -10.75
CA GLY A 272 -13.15 -1.78 -12.15
C GLY A 272 -13.42 -2.90 -13.14
N PHE A 273 -12.92 -4.12 -12.89
CA PHE A 273 -13.23 -5.27 -13.74
C PHE A 273 -14.73 -5.58 -13.77
N LEU A 274 -15.40 -5.52 -12.61
CA LEU A 274 -16.85 -5.75 -12.52
C LEU A 274 -17.65 -4.65 -13.22
N ILE A 275 -17.28 -3.38 -13.01
CA ILE A 275 -17.99 -2.25 -13.62
C ILE A 275 -17.80 -2.24 -15.14
N VAL A 276 -16.56 -2.40 -15.61
CA VAL A 276 -16.27 -2.46 -17.05
C VAL A 276 -16.99 -3.65 -17.68
N GLY A 277 -16.90 -4.84 -17.08
CA GLY A 277 -17.59 -6.03 -17.58
C GLY A 277 -19.12 -5.88 -17.63
N ALA A 278 -19.73 -5.27 -16.61
CA ALA A 278 -21.18 -5.12 -16.52
C ALA A 278 -21.75 -4.00 -17.40
N THR A 279 -20.95 -2.99 -17.76
CA THR A 279 -21.43 -1.81 -18.50
C THR A 279 -21.04 -1.81 -19.98
N SER A 280 -20.14 -2.70 -20.40
CA SER A 280 -19.64 -2.75 -21.77
C SER A 280 -20.54 -3.55 -22.70
N VAL A 281 -20.57 -3.17 -23.98
CA VAL A 281 -21.32 -3.90 -25.02
C VAL A 281 -20.63 -5.23 -25.36
N ASP A 282 -19.30 -5.21 -25.42
CA ASP A 282 -18.46 -6.41 -25.52
C ASP A 282 -17.59 -6.55 -24.25
N PRO A 283 -18.09 -7.27 -23.22
CA PRO A 283 -17.37 -7.45 -21.98
C PRO A 283 -16.00 -8.12 -22.16
N LYS A 284 -15.87 -9.05 -23.12
CA LYS A 284 -14.62 -9.80 -23.33
C LYS A 284 -13.51 -8.89 -23.82
N ILE A 285 -13.78 -8.06 -24.82
CA ILE A 285 -12.79 -7.10 -25.34
C ILE A 285 -12.46 -6.04 -24.30
N GLN A 286 -13.47 -5.45 -23.65
CA GLN A 286 -13.26 -4.33 -22.72
C GLN A 286 -12.55 -4.74 -21.42
N VAL A 287 -12.90 -5.91 -20.86
CA VAL A 287 -12.16 -6.50 -19.73
C VAL A 287 -10.73 -6.85 -20.14
N GLY A 288 -10.52 -7.35 -21.36
CA GLY A 288 -9.20 -7.58 -21.92
C GLY A 288 -8.35 -6.31 -22.00
N ILE A 289 -8.92 -5.21 -22.52
CA ILE A 289 -8.28 -3.89 -22.58
C ILE A 289 -7.90 -3.43 -21.16
N PHE A 290 -8.85 -3.52 -20.22
CA PHE A 290 -8.63 -3.13 -18.83
C PHE A 290 -7.52 -3.94 -18.16
N SER A 291 -7.49 -5.26 -18.41
CA SER A 291 -6.46 -6.16 -17.90
C SER A 291 -5.06 -5.78 -18.39
N VAL A 292 -4.90 -5.46 -19.69
CA VAL A 292 -3.61 -5.03 -20.23
C VAL A 292 -3.14 -3.73 -19.58
N MET A 293 -4.03 -2.73 -19.47
CA MET A 293 -3.69 -1.45 -18.82
C MET A 293 -3.30 -1.62 -17.35
N LEU A 294 -4.03 -2.46 -16.62
CA LEU A 294 -3.77 -2.74 -15.21
C LEU A 294 -2.46 -3.49 -15.01
N ASN A 295 -2.17 -4.49 -15.84
CA ASN A 295 -0.92 -5.24 -15.75
C ASN A 295 0.30 -4.36 -16.04
N VAL A 296 0.27 -3.55 -17.11
CA VAL A 296 1.35 -2.59 -17.39
C VAL A 296 1.55 -1.64 -16.22
N SER A 297 0.46 -1.07 -15.69
CA SER A 297 0.53 -0.14 -14.55
C SER A 297 1.06 -0.82 -13.28
N GLY A 298 0.60 -2.02 -12.97
CA GLY A 298 1.00 -2.79 -11.80
C GLY A 298 2.49 -3.16 -11.79
N GLN A 299 3.06 -3.48 -12.96
CA GLN A 299 4.50 -3.75 -13.06
C GLN A 299 5.34 -2.48 -12.83
N LEU A 300 4.94 -1.36 -13.43
CA LEU A 300 5.63 -0.07 -13.26
C LEU A 300 5.54 0.45 -11.82
N PHE A 301 4.47 0.11 -11.10
CA PHE A 301 4.24 0.52 -9.72
C PHE A 301 5.25 -0.05 -8.70
N THR A 302 5.98 -1.12 -9.05
CA THR A 302 6.94 -1.76 -8.15
C THR A 302 8.10 -0.85 -7.73
N ILE A 303 8.55 0.04 -8.61
CA ILE A 303 9.65 0.99 -8.34
C ILE A 303 9.18 2.06 -7.35
N PRO A 304 8.08 2.81 -7.61
CA PRO A 304 7.48 3.69 -6.63
C PRO A 304 7.26 3.05 -5.26
N VAL A 305 6.83 1.79 -5.19
CA VAL A 305 6.65 1.06 -3.91
C VAL A 305 7.95 0.96 -3.13
N GLY A 306 9.07 0.65 -3.79
CA GLY A 306 10.39 0.63 -3.14
C GLY A 306 10.80 1.97 -2.55
N PHE A 307 10.63 3.05 -3.32
CA PHE A 307 10.87 4.42 -2.84
C PHE A 307 9.90 4.81 -1.71
N GLY A 308 8.66 4.33 -1.74
CA GLY A 308 7.67 4.55 -0.69
C GLY A 308 8.06 3.89 0.63
N VAL A 309 8.55 2.65 0.59
CA VAL A 309 9.10 1.99 1.79
C VAL A 309 10.29 2.77 2.34
N ALA A 310 11.24 3.15 1.48
CA ALA A 310 12.40 3.94 1.88
C ALA A 310 12.03 5.29 2.51
N ALA A 311 11.09 6.02 1.90
CA ALA A 311 10.59 7.29 2.42
C ALA A 311 9.93 7.11 3.79
N THR A 312 9.06 6.10 3.93
CA THR A 312 8.37 5.81 5.19
C THR A 312 9.37 5.50 6.31
N VAL A 313 10.30 4.57 6.05
CA VAL A 313 11.33 4.15 7.02
C VAL A 313 12.27 5.30 7.37
N ARG A 314 12.74 6.07 6.39
CA ARG A 314 13.68 7.17 6.64
C ARG A 314 13.03 8.32 7.40
N VAL A 315 11.83 8.74 7.02
CA VAL A 315 11.09 9.81 7.70
C VAL A 315 10.72 9.39 9.12
N GLY A 316 10.18 8.18 9.31
CA GLY A 316 9.85 7.66 10.64
C GLY A 316 11.06 7.56 11.55
N ASN A 317 12.20 7.08 11.03
CA ASN A 317 13.46 7.06 11.76
C ASN A 317 13.95 8.46 12.19
N LEU A 318 13.83 9.47 11.32
CA LEU A 318 14.27 10.84 11.62
C LEU A 318 13.37 11.52 12.66
N LEU A 319 12.06 11.27 12.60
CA LEU A 319 11.10 11.73 13.60
C LEU A 319 11.30 11.03 14.95
N GLY A 320 11.55 9.72 14.93
CA GLY A 320 11.96 8.95 16.11
C GLY A 320 13.30 9.41 16.70
N ALA A 321 14.20 9.97 15.89
CA ALA A 321 15.44 10.60 16.36
C ALA A 321 15.26 12.07 16.80
N ASN A 322 14.03 12.57 16.87
CA ASN A 322 13.67 13.95 17.20
C ASN A 322 14.34 15.00 16.27
N ASN A 323 14.48 14.69 14.99
CA ASN A 323 15.05 15.59 13.98
C ASN A 323 14.00 16.02 12.91
N PRO A 324 13.05 16.92 13.28
CA PRO A 324 11.96 17.32 12.40
C PRO A 324 12.41 18.10 11.16
N SER A 325 13.49 18.89 11.27
CA SER A 325 14.04 19.66 10.15
C SER A 325 14.59 18.74 9.05
N LEU A 326 15.35 17.72 9.45
CA LEU A 326 15.87 16.74 8.51
C LEU A 326 14.75 15.86 7.93
N ALA A 327 13.76 15.47 8.74
CA ALA A 327 12.59 14.73 8.25
C ALA A 327 11.82 15.52 7.17
N ARG A 328 11.64 16.84 7.36
CA ARG A 328 11.03 17.73 6.37
C ARG A 328 11.81 17.76 5.05
N LYS A 329 13.11 18.07 5.12
CA LYS A 329 13.96 18.17 3.92
C LYS A 329 14.03 16.84 3.17
N THR A 330 14.12 15.72 3.90
CA THR A 330 14.11 14.37 3.33
C THR A 330 12.80 14.07 2.61
N SER A 331 11.66 14.48 3.18
CA SER A 331 10.34 14.28 2.58
C SER A 331 10.21 15.00 1.24
N TYR A 332 10.67 16.25 1.15
CA TYR A 332 10.70 16.99 -0.12
C TYR A 332 11.66 16.35 -1.14
N LEU A 333 12.82 15.85 -0.69
CA LEU A 333 13.75 15.16 -1.55
C LEU A 333 13.14 13.86 -2.13
N CYS A 334 12.45 13.06 -1.31
CA CYS A 334 11.76 11.86 -1.79
C CYS A 334 10.70 12.19 -2.86
N LEU A 335 9.90 13.25 -2.65
CA LEU A 335 8.89 13.71 -3.60
C LEU A 335 9.54 14.19 -4.92
N PHE A 336 10.66 14.89 -4.84
CA PHE A 336 11.40 15.35 -6.02
C PHE A 336 11.99 14.17 -6.81
N ILE A 337 12.62 13.21 -6.14
CA ILE A 337 13.20 12.03 -6.81
C ILE A 337 12.11 11.22 -7.52
N ILE A 338 10.98 10.95 -6.87
CA ILE A 338 9.92 10.15 -7.50
C ILE A 338 9.27 10.89 -8.67
N PHE A 339 9.16 12.22 -8.61
CA PHE A 339 8.66 13.01 -9.72
C PHE A 339 9.56 12.87 -10.96
N LEU A 340 10.88 12.95 -10.78
CA LEU A 340 11.82 12.73 -11.88
C LEU A 340 11.71 11.32 -12.45
N ILE A 341 11.68 10.30 -11.59
CA ILE A 341 11.54 8.89 -12.02
C ILE A 341 10.21 8.68 -12.75
N GLY A 342 9.12 9.20 -12.20
CA GLY A 342 7.80 9.17 -12.81
C GLY A 342 7.79 9.80 -14.20
N MET A 343 8.55 10.89 -14.40
CA MET A 343 8.57 11.60 -15.68
C MET A 343 9.20 10.74 -16.77
N HIS A 344 10.28 10.03 -16.44
CA HIS A 344 10.93 9.10 -17.35
C HIS A 344 9.99 7.94 -17.69
N PHE A 345 9.29 7.37 -16.70
CA PHE A 345 8.33 6.29 -16.97
C PHE A 345 7.12 6.76 -17.79
N SER A 346 6.60 7.95 -17.52
CA SER A 346 5.52 8.54 -18.31
C SER A 346 5.91 8.68 -19.78
N VAL A 347 7.12 9.20 -20.06
CA VAL A 347 7.64 9.30 -21.44
C VAL A 347 7.82 7.92 -22.07
N ALA A 348 8.41 6.97 -21.33
CA ALA A 348 8.61 5.60 -21.84
C ALA A 348 7.28 4.91 -22.18
N VAL A 349 6.28 4.98 -21.29
CA VAL A 349 4.94 4.41 -21.54
C VAL A 349 4.27 5.10 -22.71
N PHE A 350 4.39 6.43 -22.81
CA PHE A 350 3.83 7.16 -23.95
C PHE A 350 4.40 6.67 -25.28
N LEU A 351 5.73 6.55 -25.39
CA LEU A 351 6.40 6.13 -26.62
C LEU A 351 6.16 4.66 -26.95
N LEU A 352 6.16 3.78 -25.94
CA LEU A 352 6.10 2.32 -26.11
C LEU A 352 4.69 1.73 -25.95
N ARG A 353 3.64 2.56 -25.82
CA ARG A 353 2.26 2.11 -25.50
C ARG A 353 1.76 0.93 -26.34
N SER A 354 2.03 0.93 -27.64
CA SER A 354 1.57 -0.14 -28.54
C SER A 354 2.40 -1.41 -28.41
N ASN A 355 3.72 -1.27 -28.28
CA ASN A 355 4.61 -2.41 -28.01
C ASN A 355 4.29 -3.05 -26.65
N LEU A 356 4.01 -2.24 -25.63
CA LEU A 356 3.62 -2.72 -24.30
C LEU A 356 2.31 -3.51 -24.36
N ALA A 357 1.31 -3.05 -25.11
CA ALA A 357 0.06 -3.80 -25.27
C ALA A 357 0.25 -5.13 -26.01
N GLN A 358 1.11 -5.16 -27.04
CA GLN A 358 1.47 -6.36 -27.79
C GLN A 358 2.18 -7.44 -26.96
N LEU A 359 2.80 -7.09 -25.83
CA LEU A 359 3.41 -8.07 -24.92
C LEU A 359 2.37 -8.96 -24.22
N PHE A 360 1.12 -8.49 -24.10
CA PHE A 360 0.08 -9.19 -23.33
C PHE A 360 -0.93 -9.94 -24.19
N THR A 361 -1.15 -9.52 -25.44
CA THR A 361 -2.15 -10.13 -26.32
C THR A 361 -1.79 -9.94 -27.79
N LYS A 362 -2.32 -10.83 -28.64
CA LYS A 362 -2.24 -10.76 -30.11
C LYS A 362 -3.52 -10.21 -30.73
N ASP A 363 -4.58 -10.00 -29.95
CA ASP A 363 -5.85 -9.45 -30.43
C ASP A 363 -5.69 -7.95 -30.74
N GLU A 364 -5.85 -7.58 -32.01
CA GLU A 364 -5.63 -6.21 -32.49
C GLU A 364 -6.62 -5.20 -31.88
N CYS A 365 -7.86 -5.61 -31.60
CA CYS A 365 -8.86 -4.75 -30.97
C CYS A 365 -8.44 -4.41 -29.54
N ILE A 366 -7.97 -5.40 -28.78
CA ILE A 366 -7.47 -5.20 -27.42
C ILE A 366 -6.19 -4.36 -27.43
N ILE A 367 -5.27 -4.60 -28.38
CA ILE A 367 -4.04 -3.81 -28.52
C ILE A 367 -4.35 -2.35 -28.79
N ALA A 368 -5.26 -2.04 -29.73
CA ALA A 368 -5.63 -0.67 -30.07
C ALA A 368 -6.32 0.04 -28.88
N GLY A 369 -7.26 -0.65 -28.22
CA GLY A 369 -7.94 -0.14 -27.03
C GLY A 369 -6.98 0.14 -25.87
N ALA A 370 -6.13 -0.82 -25.54
CA ALA A 370 -5.14 -0.70 -24.47
C ALA A 370 -4.09 0.37 -24.78
N SER A 371 -3.60 0.45 -26.03
CA SER A 371 -2.67 1.51 -26.45
C SER A 371 -3.23 2.91 -26.20
N SER A 372 -4.53 3.11 -26.49
CA SER A 372 -5.21 4.37 -26.23
C SER A 372 -5.40 4.65 -24.74
N GLY A 373 -5.62 3.64 -23.91
CA GLY A 373 -5.71 3.81 -22.45
C GLY A 373 -4.35 3.98 -21.76
N LEU A 374 -3.28 3.39 -22.31
CA LEU A 374 -1.90 3.58 -21.84
C LEU A 374 -1.41 5.02 -22.08
N TYR A 375 -1.95 5.72 -23.08
CA TYR A 375 -1.76 7.18 -23.20
C TYR A 375 -2.25 7.93 -21.95
N ILE A 376 -3.43 7.59 -21.42
CA ILE A 376 -3.96 8.17 -20.18
C ILE A 376 -3.07 7.77 -18.99
N THR A 377 -2.59 6.52 -18.98
CA THR A 377 -1.62 6.03 -17.98
C THR A 377 -0.37 6.89 -17.95
N ALA A 378 0.21 7.20 -19.11
CA ALA A 378 1.39 8.06 -19.20
C ALA A 378 1.15 9.45 -18.57
N ILE A 379 -0.05 10.01 -18.67
CA ILE A 379 -0.39 11.31 -18.07
C ILE A 379 -0.38 11.23 -16.54
N TYR A 380 -1.05 10.25 -15.94
CA TYR A 380 -1.19 10.21 -14.48
C TYR A 380 -0.03 9.51 -13.75
N LEU A 381 0.81 8.73 -14.43
CA LEU A 381 1.84 7.90 -13.79
C LEU A 381 2.81 8.71 -12.90
N ASN A 382 3.16 9.92 -13.31
CA ASN A 382 3.88 10.89 -12.48
C ASN A 382 3.19 11.15 -11.14
N PHE A 383 1.90 11.43 -11.18
CA PHE A 383 1.07 11.73 -10.02
C PHE A 383 0.85 10.50 -9.16
N ASP A 384 0.83 9.30 -9.73
CA ASP A 384 0.74 8.07 -8.96
C ASP A 384 2.00 7.85 -8.09
N GLY A 385 3.17 8.14 -8.64
CA GLY A 385 4.42 8.20 -7.87
C GLY A 385 4.35 9.20 -6.71
N LEU A 386 3.89 10.43 -6.98
CA LEU A 386 3.70 11.46 -5.96
C LEU A 386 2.68 11.07 -4.88
N LYS A 387 1.54 10.48 -5.29
CA LYS A 387 0.50 9.94 -4.40
C LYS A 387 1.14 8.92 -3.46
N LEU A 388 1.87 7.95 -4.00
CA LEU A 388 2.44 6.88 -3.21
C LEU A 388 3.49 7.39 -2.21
N ILE A 389 4.38 8.30 -2.63
CA ILE A 389 5.39 8.88 -1.73
C ILE A 389 4.77 9.82 -0.70
N GLY A 390 3.77 10.61 -1.08
CA GLY A 390 3.01 11.43 -0.15
C GLY A 390 2.34 10.57 0.94
N GLY A 391 1.68 9.48 0.54
CA GLY A 391 1.10 8.50 1.47
C GLY A 391 2.15 7.80 2.34
N ALA A 392 3.32 7.49 1.79
CA ALA A 392 4.46 6.95 2.53
C ALA A 392 4.99 7.93 3.60
N ILE A 393 5.12 9.21 3.28
CA ILE A 393 5.53 10.25 4.23
C ILE A 393 4.47 10.38 5.34
N ILE A 394 3.17 10.40 4.99
CA ILE A 394 2.07 10.45 5.96
C ILE A 394 2.11 9.24 6.91
N LYS A 395 2.43 8.04 6.40
CA LYS A 395 2.69 6.84 7.22
C LYS A 395 3.91 7.04 8.13
N GLY A 396 5.03 7.55 7.62
CA GLY A 396 6.23 7.81 8.42
C GLY A 396 5.97 8.79 9.57
N CYS A 397 5.08 9.77 9.34
CA CYS A 397 4.58 10.71 10.33
C CYS A 397 3.59 10.11 11.35
N GLY A 398 3.11 8.87 11.16
CA GLY A 398 2.08 8.27 12.01
C GLY A 398 0.69 8.87 11.84
N ARG A 399 0.40 9.50 10.69
CA ARG A 399 -0.87 10.18 10.41
C ARG A 399 -1.74 9.40 9.41
N GLN A 400 -1.69 8.07 9.43
CA GLN A 400 -2.44 7.20 8.51
C GLN A 400 -3.95 7.45 8.53
N LYS A 401 -4.53 7.85 9.68
CA LYS A 401 -5.95 8.19 9.78
C LYS A 401 -6.37 9.31 8.80
N ILE A 402 -5.50 10.28 8.56
CA ILE A 402 -5.79 11.33 7.58
C ILE A 402 -5.71 10.75 6.17
N GLY A 403 -4.65 9.97 5.89
CA GLY A 403 -4.48 9.29 4.61
C GLY A 403 -5.67 8.39 4.25
N SER A 404 -6.17 7.61 5.20
CA SER A 404 -7.31 6.70 4.99
C SER A 404 -8.61 7.44 4.74
N ILE A 405 -8.89 8.53 5.46
CA ILE A 405 -10.08 9.36 5.23
C ILE A 405 -10.02 9.99 3.84
N THR A 406 -8.86 10.55 3.46
CA THR A 406 -8.70 11.11 2.12
C THR A 406 -8.89 10.03 1.05
N ASN A 407 -8.31 8.83 1.24
CA ASN A 407 -8.46 7.74 0.26
C ASN A 407 -9.91 7.28 0.11
N LEU A 408 -10.66 7.20 1.22
CA LEU A 408 -12.10 6.91 1.19
C LEU A 408 -12.87 7.93 0.37
N ILE A 409 -12.64 9.22 0.62
CA ILE A 409 -13.32 10.29 -0.10
C ILE A 409 -12.96 10.26 -1.59
N VAL A 410 -11.68 10.23 -1.93
CA VAL A 410 -11.24 10.38 -3.32
C VAL A 410 -11.52 9.13 -4.15
N TYR A 411 -11.30 7.92 -3.63
CA TYR A 411 -11.53 6.70 -4.41
C TYR A 411 -12.99 6.28 -4.41
N GLN A 412 -13.66 6.28 -3.25
CA GLN A 412 -15.02 5.75 -3.15
C GLN A 412 -16.09 6.80 -3.47
N LEU A 413 -15.93 8.04 -3.01
CA LEU A 413 -16.95 9.09 -3.20
C LEU A 413 -16.73 9.92 -4.46
N PHE A 414 -15.53 9.90 -5.06
CA PHE A 414 -15.22 10.64 -6.28
C PHE A 414 -14.89 9.71 -7.46
N ALA A 415 -13.89 8.84 -7.35
CA ALA A 415 -13.41 8.02 -8.47
C ALA A 415 -14.47 7.04 -8.99
N VAL A 416 -15.08 6.25 -8.11
CA VAL A 416 -16.09 5.24 -8.51
C VAL A 416 -17.31 5.90 -9.16
N PRO A 417 -17.96 6.92 -8.57
CA PRO A 417 -19.08 7.61 -9.22
C PRO A 417 -18.71 8.23 -10.57
N LEU A 418 -17.56 8.92 -10.65
CA LEU A 418 -17.10 9.51 -11.90
C LEU A 418 -16.84 8.43 -12.96
N SER A 419 -16.22 7.32 -12.57
CA SER A 419 -15.95 6.18 -13.46
C SER A 419 -17.25 5.59 -14.01
N ILE A 420 -18.26 5.36 -13.16
CA ILE A 420 -19.57 4.86 -13.58
C ILE A 420 -20.24 5.84 -14.54
N CYS A 421 -20.22 7.14 -14.24
CA CYS A 421 -20.77 8.17 -15.13
C CYS A 421 -20.10 8.14 -16.51
N LEU A 422 -18.77 8.05 -16.56
CA LEU A 422 -18.03 7.99 -17.83
C LEU A 422 -18.27 6.68 -18.59
N CYS A 423 -18.39 5.54 -17.89
CA CYS A 423 -18.72 4.26 -18.51
C CYS A 423 -20.13 4.25 -19.10
N VAL A 424 -21.14 4.68 -18.33
CA VAL A 424 -22.56 4.51 -18.68
C VAL A 424 -23.11 5.67 -19.50
N VAL A 425 -22.87 6.91 -19.06
CA VAL A 425 -23.46 8.11 -19.70
C VAL A 425 -22.64 8.50 -20.91
N ALA A 426 -21.32 8.64 -20.74
CA ALA A 426 -20.42 9.04 -21.83
C ALA A 426 -20.05 7.86 -22.75
N LYS A 427 -20.49 6.63 -22.42
CA LYS A 427 -20.24 5.39 -23.19
C LYS A 427 -18.76 5.20 -23.53
N MET A 428 -17.88 5.56 -22.60
CA MET A 428 -16.43 5.47 -22.78
C MET A 428 -15.85 4.11 -22.35
N GLU A 429 -16.71 3.18 -21.89
CA GLU A 429 -16.37 1.80 -21.51
C GLU A 429 -15.11 1.73 -20.63
N ALA A 430 -14.15 0.83 -20.91
CA ALA A 430 -12.93 0.68 -20.10
C ALA A 430 -12.12 1.98 -19.97
N LYS A 431 -12.10 2.82 -21.02
CA LYS A 431 -11.39 4.11 -20.99
C LYS A 431 -12.05 5.09 -20.02
N GLY A 432 -13.38 5.09 -19.94
CA GLY A 432 -14.14 5.91 -19.01
C GLY A 432 -13.74 5.63 -17.56
N TYR A 433 -13.68 4.34 -17.20
CA TYR A 433 -13.19 3.92 -15.89
C TYR A 433 -11.75 4.39 -15.64
N TRP A 434 -10.88 4.21 -16.63
CA TRP A 434 -9.48 4.58 -16.51
C TRP A 434 -9.28 6.09 -16.27
N ILE A 435 -10.09 6.93 -16.92
CA ILE A 435 -10.09 8.40 -16.70
C ILE A 435 -10.57 8.75 -15.29
N GLY A 436 -11.60 8.06 -14.79
CA GLY A 436 -12.08 8.25 -13.41
C GLY A 436 -11.00 7.90 -12.38
N MET A 437 -10.23 6.84 -12.60
CA MET A 437 -9.08 6.49 -11.77
C MET A 437 -7.94 7.50 -11.90
N ALA A 438 -7.62 7.94 -13.11
CA ALA A 438 -6.57 8.91 -13.37
C ALA A 438 -6.84 10.25 -12.65
N SER A 439 -8.08 10.75 -12.72
CA SER A 439 -8.48 12.00 -12.05
C SER A 439 -8.38 11.88 -10.52
N ALA A 440 -8.77 10.73 -9.97
CA ALA A 440 -8.64 10.45 -8.54
C ALA A 440 -7.18 10.38 -8.08
N ILE A 441 -6.29 9.76 -8.86
CA ILE A 441 -4.86 9.72 -8.57
C ILE A 441 -4.26 11.12 -8.56
N ILE A 442 -4.58 11.94 -9.57
CA ILE A 442 -4.12 13.34 -9.64
C ILE A 442 -4.63 14.11 -8.41
N LEU A 443 -5.93 14.05 -8.12
CA LEU A 443 -6.52 14.71 -6.96
C LEU A 443 -5.87 14.27 -5.63
N GLN A 444 -5.72 12.96 -5.43
CA GLN A 444 -5.10 12.40 -4.23
C GLN A 444 -3.65 12.86 -4.07
N SER A 445 -2.89 12.91 -5.16
CA SER A 445 -1.50 13.36 -5.16
C SER A 445 -1.37 14.82 -4.70
N LEU A 446 -2.27 15.70 -5.17
CA LEU A 446 -2.32 17.11 -4.78
C LEU A 446 -2.69 17.27 -3.30
N ILE A 447 -3.68 16.51 -2.82
CA ILE A 447 -4.09 16.55 -1.40
C ILE A 447 -2.95 16.07 -0.50
N PHE A 448 -2.29 14.97 -0.85
CA PHE A 448 -1.15 14.46 -0.09
C PHE A 448 0.04 15.41 -0.10
N LEU A 449 0.33 16.05 -1.23
CA LEU A 449 1.36 17.08 -1.33
C LEU A 449 1.04 18.26 -0.40
N LEU A 450 -0.21 18.75 -0.42
CA LEU A 450 -0.67 19.82 0.47
C LEU A 450 -0.52 19.42 1.95
N ILE A 451 -0.94 18.20 2.32
CA ILE A 451 -0.79 17.69 3.69
C ILE A 451 0.68 17.67 4.11
N VAL A 452 1.59 17.23 3.24
CA VAL A 452 3.03 17.19 3.54
C VAL A 452 3.60 18.61 3.70
N ILE A 453 3.21 19.56 2.85
CA ILE A 453 3.65 20.96 2.92
C ILE A 453 3.14 21.64 4.20
N CYS A 454 1.86 21.44 4.55
CA CYS A 454 1.22 22.03 5.71
C CYS A 454 1.50 21.30 7.03
N THR A 455 2.26 20.20 7.01
CA THR A 455 2.56 19.44 8.23
C THR A 455 3.45 20.24 9.17
N ASN A 456 3.00 20.38 10.43
CA ASN A 456 3.86 20.87 11.51
C ASN A 456 4.82 19.76 11.94
N TRP A 457 6.03 19.80 11.40
CA TRP A 457 7.07 18.79 11.62
C TRP A 457 7.49 18.66 13.08
N ARG A 458 7.45 19.76 13.87
CA ARG A 458 7.78 19.71 15.30
C ARG A 458 6.77 18.87 16.06
N LYS A 459 5.48 19.16 15.87
CA LYS A 459 4.40 18.40 16.49
C LYS A 459 4.47 16.91 16.16
N VAL A 460 4.72 16.59 14.89
CA VAL A 460 4.83 15.18 14.44
C VAL A 460 6.05 14.49 15.06
N ALA A 461 7.17 15.18 15.25
CA ALA A 461 8.32 14.61 15.97
C ALA A 461 7.97 14.35 17.45
N ASP A 462 7.24 15.25 18.11
CA ASP A 462 6.82 15.06 19.51
C ASP A 462 5.83 13.89 19.68
N GLU A 463 4.96 13.65 18.69
CA GLU A 463 4.07 12.48 18.62
C GLU A 463 4.88 11.19 18.34
N ALA A 464 5.89 11.25 17.47
CA ALA A 464 6.78 10.13 17.20
C ALA A 464 7.62 9.70 18.41
N GLN A 465 8.10 10.65 19.23
CA GLN A 465 8.76 10.36 20.50
C GLN A 465 7.84 9.61 21.49
N GLU A 466 6.55 9.95 21.50
CA GLU A 466 5.57 9.28 22.34
C GLU A 466 5.34 7.83 21.89
N ASN A 467 5.15 7.62 20.59
CA ASN A 467 5.03 6.28 20.01
C ASN A 467 6.32 5.46 20.18
N ALA A 468 7.48 6.11 20.24
CA ALA A 468 8.76 5.42 20.51
C ALA A 468 8.98 5.09 22.00
N GLY A 469 8.01 5.38 22.87
CA GLY A 469 8.08 5.11 24.31
C GLY A 469 9.03 6.03 25.08
N ILE A 470 9.49 7.13 24.50
CA ILE A 470 10.45 8.03 25.16
C ILE A 470 9.75 8.89 26.22
N LYS A 471 8.54 9.41 25.95
CA LYS A 471 7.78 10.21 26.94
C LYS A 471 7.27 9.38 28.13
N SER A 472 7.00 8.09 27.97
CA SER A 472 6.67 7.20 29.09
C SER A 472 7.88 6.97 29.98
N ILE A 473 9.08 6.82 29.40
CA ILE A 473 10.34 6.73 30.16
C ILE A 473 10.56 8.00 30.99
N TYR A 474 10.37 9.20 30.42
CA TYR A 474 10.47 10.44 31.19
C TYR A 474 9.43 10.52 32.31
N ARG A 475 8.18 10.10 32.09
CA ARG A 475 7.16 10.08 33.15
C ARG A 475 7.46 9.05 34.24
N GLU A 476 7.95 7.86 33.90
CA GLU A 476 8.35 6.84 34.88
C GLU A 476 9.61 7.26 35.65
N GLN A 477 10.60 7.87 35.00
CA GLN A 477 11.78 8.43 35.65
C GLN A 477 11.43 9.61 36.55
N HIS A 478 10.55 10.51 36.11
CA HIS A 478 10.07 11.62 36.94
C HIS A 478 9.17 11.13 38.08
N ALA A 479 8.33 10.11 37.88
CA ALA A 479 7.54 9.51 38.95
C ALA A 479 8.44 8.79 39.98
N ASN A 480 9.50 8.10 39.54
CA ASN A 480 10.47 7.47 40.43
C ASN A 480 11.33 8.51 41.17
N HIS A 481 11.72 9.61 40.51
CA HIS A 481 12.36 10.75 41.19
C HIS A 481 11.40 11.50 42.12
N GLU A 482 10.11 11.61 41.78
CA GLU A 482 9.06 12.12 42.67
C GLU A 482 8.90 11.19 43.87
N TYR A 483 9.01 9.87 43.73
CA TYR A 483 8.98 8.92 44.85
C TYR A 483 10.23 9.02 45.75
N GLU A 484 11.41 9.26 45.19
CA GLU A 484 12.64 9.51 45.95
C GLU A 484 12.63 10.88 46.65
N SER A 485 11.97 11.88 46.06
CA SER A 485 11.81 13.22 46.65
C SER A 485 10.56 13.37 47.53
N LEU A 486 9.58 12.46 47.43
CA LEU A 486 8.40 12.40 48.31
C LEU A 486 8.73 11.92 49.72
N ASN A 487 9.88 11.26 49.93
CA ASN A 487 10.36 10.92 51.27
C ASN A 487 11.08 12.09 51.97
N LEU A 488 11.26 13.24 51.29
CA LEU A 488 11.93 14.42 51.86
C LEU A 488 11.12 15.72 51.77
N LEU A 489 10.01 15.76 51.04
CA LEU A 489 9.19 16.97 50.90
C LEU A 489 7.69 16.68 51.04
N THR A 490 7.30 16.21 52.21
CA THR A 490 5.95 16.45 52.73
C THR A 490 5.81 17.95 53.00
N SER A 491 4.81 18.56 52.35
CA SER A 491 4.41 19.98 52.44
C SER A 491 5.13 20.97 51.51
N ARG A 492 4.51 21.26 50.36
CA ARG A 492 3.94 22.59 50.02
C ARG A 492 3.57 22.68 48.54
N TYR A 493 2.42 23.33 48.32
CA TYR A 493 1.99 24.01 47.09
C TYR A 493 1.38 23.22 45.93
N LYS A 494 0.04 23.13 45.99
CA LYS A 494 -0.85 23.40 44.85
C LYS A 494 -0.71 24.86 44.43
N VAL A 495 -0.66 25.14 43.12
CA VAL A 495 -1.43 26.14 42.36
C VAL A 495 -0.70 26.59 41.08
N ASP A 496 -1.46 26.54 39.98
CA ASP A 496 -1.37 27.24 38.69
C ASP A 496 -0.21 27.03 37.68
N LYS A 497 -0.60 26.55 36.48
CA LYS A 497 -0.86 27.46 35.35
C LYS A 497 -1.57 26.77 34.19
N ARG A 498 -2.82 27.19 33.92
CA ARG A 498 -3.42 27.12 32.58
C ARG A 498 -2.83 28.24 31.73
N ALA A 499 -2.21 27.89 30.59
CA ALA A 499 -1.86 28.84 29.55
C ALA A 499 -2.33 28.35 28.18
N LYS A 500 -3.19 29.17 27.57
CA LYS A 500 -3.83 29.09 26.25
C LYS A 500 -2.92 28.58 25.13
N GLU A 501 -3.26 27.42 24.54
CA GLU A 501 -2.81 27.04 23.21
C GLU A 501 -3.63 27.77 22.14
N ARG A 502 -2.93 28.52 21.28
CA ARG A 502 -3.50 29.10 20.06
C ARG A 502 -3.75 27.99 19.03
N LYS A 503 -5.03 27.74 18.78
CA LYS A 503 -5.55 26.81 17.77
C LYS A 503 -5.70 27.57 16.44
N PHE A 504 -4.64 27.66 15.64
CA PHE A 504 -4.72 28.24 14.30
C PHE A 504 -3.74 27.54 13.34
N SER A 505 -4.18 26.40 12.79
CA SER A 505 -3.52 25.70 11.66
C SER A 505 -4.42 24.60 11.09
N GLY A 506 -5.28 23.99 11.93
CA GLY A 506 -6.22 22.94 11.50
C GLY A 506 -7.43 23.42 10.69
N SER A 507 -7.91 24.65 10.91
CA SER A 507 -9.14 25.14 10.26
C SER A 507 -8.92 25.54 8.80
N ILE A 508 -7.78 26.15 8.47
CA ILE A 508 -7.47 26.56 7.09
C ILE A 508 -7.30 25.33 6.19
N CYS A 509 -6.65 24.27 6.67
CA CYS A 509 -6.50 23.04 5.88
C CYS A 509 -7.85 22.33 5.68
N LYS A 510 -8.76 22.35 6.68
CA LYS A 510 -10.12 21.84 6.53
C LYS A 510 -10.93 22.67 5.53
N ILE A 511 -10.84 24.00 5.60
CA ILE A 511 -11.54 24.93 4.70
C ILE A 511 -11.02 24.81 3.27
N ILE A 512 -9.71 24.66 3.08
CA ILE A 512 -9.11 24.43 1.75
C ILE A 512 -9.51 23.06 1.22
N MET A 513 -9.51 21.99 2.04
CA MET A 513 -9.95 20.67 1.58
C MET A 513 -11.44 20.65 1.21
N ILE A 514 -12.30 21.33 1.98
CA ILE A 514 -13.72 21.46 1.67
C ILE A 514 -13.90 22.33 0.41
N GLY A 515 -13.17 23.44 0.28
CA GLY A 515 -13.25 24.32 -0.88
C GLY A 515 -12.76 23.68 -2.17
N LEU A 516 -11.65 22.93 -2.13
CA LEU A 516 -11.14 22.17 -3.29
C LEU A 516 -12.11 21.05 -3.66
N PHE A 517 -12.69 20.37 -2.67
CA PHE A 517 -13.68 19.33 -2.87
C PHE A 517 -14.96 19.87 -3.53
N VAL A 518 -15.51 20.98 -3.05
CA VAL A 518 -16.70 21.63 -3.62
C VAL A 518 -16.43 22.14 -5.04
N ALA A 519 -15.26 22.74 -5.29
CA ALA A 519 -14.89 23.23 -6.61
C ALA A 519 -14.73 22.09 -7.64
N LEU A 520 -14.13 20.96 -7.24
CA LEU A 520 -13.94 19.82 -8.13
C LEU A 520 -15.23 18.99 -8.31
N PHE A 521 -16.07 18.91 -7.27
CA PHE A 521 -17.41 18.34 -7.37
C PHE A 521 -18.29 19.14 -8.34
N ALA A 522 -18.20 20.47 -8.31
CA ALA A 522 -18.88 21.35 -9.26
C ALA A 522 -18.37 21.20 -10.70
N LEU A 523 -17.05 21.02 -10.89
CA LEU A 523 -16.45 20.80 -12.21
C LEU A 523 -16.84 19.45 -12.82
N GLY A 524 -17.01 18.40 -12.01
CA GLY A 524 -17.49 17.08 -12.47
C GLY A 524 -18.94 17.08 -13.00
N PHE A 525 -19.77 18.00 -12.51
CA PHE A 525 -21.15 18.21 -13.00
C PHE A 525 -21.28 19.29 -14.09
N GLY A 526 -20.20 20.04 -14.36
CA GLY A 526 -20.18 21.13 -15.34
C GLY A 526 -20.21 20.70 -16.81
N PHE A 527 -20.12 19.40 -17.11
CA PHE A 527 -20.37 18.88 -18.46
C PHE A 527 -21.88 18.85 -18.72
N SER A 528 -22.36 19.92 -19.37
CA SER A 528 -23.74 20.15 -19.78
C SER A 528 -24.34 18.94 -20.52
N PHE A 529 -25.35 18.32 -19.90
CA PHE A 529 -26.13 17.22 -20.43
C PHE A 529 -27.05 17.71 -21.55
N LYS A 530 -26.75 17.35 -22.80
CA LYS A 530 -27.72 17.38 -23.89
C LYS A 530 -28.44 16.03 -23.90
N GLN A 531 -29.75 16.04 -23.62
CA GLN A 531 -30.66 14.89 -23.63
C GLN A 531 -30.48 14.01 -24.86
N TYR A 532 -30.24 12.71 -24.68
CA TYR A 532 -30.46 11.68 -25.69
C TYR A 532 -30.90 10.35 -25.04
N ASP A 533 -31.65 9.58 -25.82
CA ASP A 533 -32.81 8.77 -25.44
C ASP A 533 -32.64 7.54 -24.52
N ASN A 534 -33.78 7.21 -23.90
CA ASN A 534 -34.04 6.07 -23.02
C ASN A 534 -34.22 4.75 -23.81
N LYS A 535 -33.55 3.67 -23.37
CA LYS A 535 -34.07 2.27 -23.33
C LYS A 535 -33.02 1.30 -22.73
N ALA A 536 -33.25 0.80 -21.50
CA ALA A 536 -32.79 -0.53 -21.01
C ALA A 536 -33.35 -0.82 -19.58
N PRO A 537 -33.80 -2.06 -19.25
CA PRO A 537 -34.44 -2.36 -17.96
C PRO A 537 -33.48 -2.49 -16.76
N ALA A 538 -32.16 -2.65 -16.98
CA ALA A 538 -31.15 -2.77 -15.92
C ALA A 538 -30.83 -1.42 -15.22
N ARG A 539 -31.36 -0.31 -15.73
CA ARG A 539 -31.12 1.05 -15.21
C ARG A 539 -31.81 1.31 -13.87
N ASN A 540 -32.97 0.70 -13.62
CA ASN A 540 -33.82 1.06 -12.48
C ASN A 540 -33.28 0.50 -11.16
N VAL A 541 -32.66 -0.69 -11.16
CA VAL A 541 -32.10 -1.29 -9.93
C VAL A 541 -30.84 -0.54 -9.44
N LEU A 542 -30.01 -0.05 -10.36
CA LEU A 542 -28.82 0.75 -10.05
C LEU A 542 -29.16 2.20 -9.67
N ILE A 543 -30.17 2.81 -10.30
CA ILE A 543 -30.67 4.14 -9.92
C ILE A 543 -31.27 4.12 -8.51
N ASP A 544 -32.00 3.05 -8.13
CA ASP A 544 -32.59 2.96 -6.80
C ASP A 544 -31.53 2.75 -5.70
N HIS A 545 -30.46 1.99 -5.96
CA HIS A 545 -29.30 1.91 -5.07
C HIS A 545 -28.50 3.23 -5.00
N PHE A 546 -28.41 3.97 -6.11
CA PHE A 546 -27.74 5.27 -6.17
C PHE A 546 -28.51 6.37 -5.43
N ASN A 547 -29.85 6.38 -5.52
CA ASN A 547 -30.73 7.29 -4.79
C ASN A 547 -30.71 7.01 -3.26
N SER A 548 -30.60 5.74 -2.86
CA SER A 548 -30.39 5.36 -1.45
C SER A 548 -29.05 5.90 -0.91
N SER A 549 -27.99 5.85 -1.72
CA SER A 549 -26.65 6.36 -1.37
C SER A 549 -26.60 7.89 -1.26
N LEU A 550 -27.36 8.61 -2.10
CA LEU A 550 -27.51 10.07 -2.04
C LEU A 550 -28.27 10.55 -0.79
N ASN A 551 -29.23 9.78 -0.30
CA ASN A 551 -29.92 10.09 0.96
C ASN A 551 -29.01 9.95 2.18
N ILE A 552 -28.08 9.00 2.17
CA ILE A 552 -27.05 8.87 3.22
C ILE A 552 -26.09 10.08 3.19
N SER A 553 -25.73 10.58 2.01
CA SER A 553 -24.93 11.80 1.87
C SER A 553 -25.64 13.06 2.39
N ARG A 554 -26.97 13.16 2.29
CA ARG A 554 -27.74 14.29 2.85
C ARG A 554 -27.80 14.23 4.38
N ILE A 555 -27.88 13.04 4.97
CA ILE A 555 -27.88 12.84 6.43
C ILE A 555 -26.50 13.17 7.03
N VAL A 556 -25.41 12.86 6.32
CA VAL A 556 -24.04 13.19 6.77
C VAL A 556 -23.70 14.68 6.65
N CYS A 557 -24.43 15.46 5.84
CA CYS A 557 -24.26 16.92 5.75
C CYS A 557 -25.11 17.71 6.77
N GLN A 558 -26.00 17.05 7.53
CA GLN A 558 -26.84 17.70 8.55
C GLN A 558 -26.37 17.48 10.00
N TYR A 559 -25.21 16.83 10.21
CA TYR A 559 -24.50 16.70 11.48
C TYR A 559 -23.03 17.10 11.32
#